data_AF-A0A9D5L750-F1
#
_entry.id   AF-A0A9D5L750-F1
#
_cell.length_a   1.000
_cell.length_b   1.000
_cell.length_c   1.000
_cell.angle_alpha   90.00
_cell.angle_beta   90.00
_cell.angle_gamma   90.00
#
_symmetry.space_group_name_H-M   'P 1'
#
loop_
_entity.id
_entity.type
_entity.pdbx_description
1 polymer ?
#
loop_
_entity_poly.entity_id
_entity_poly.type
_entity_poly.pdbx_seq_one_letter_code
_entity_poly.pdbx_strand_id
1 'polypeptide(L)'
;METIIDVEKLNLFFGVFLAVCLLVIMAIMLDLWDGVHTAKKTNERVHSHKLRVTIEKMSEYWRFIMIGFLVDCLGIFFSFYVMPFVAVVFGAGLIAVEVKSMFEHASRRKSHTAELPDIIKSIIEAADHKSAQEIIDRLAAENK
;
A
#
# COMPACT_ATOMS: atom_id res chain seq x y z
N MET A 1 -15.97 43.88 -12.92
CA MET A 1 -14.97 43.63 -11.84
C MET A 1 -14.68 42.15 -11.90
N GLU A 2 -13.48 41.75 -12.31
CA GLU A 2 -13.08 40.34 -12.18
C GLU A 2 -13.00 40.03 -10.69
N THR A 3 -13.87 39.14 -10.23
CA THR A 3 -13.89 38.69 -8.83
C THR A 3 -12.66 37.83 -8.61
N ILE A 4 -11.84 38.15 -7.60
CA ILE A 4 -10.62 37.39 -7.24
C ILE A 4 -10.97 35.93 -6.89
N ILE A 5 -12.19 35.70 -6.42
CA ILE A 5 -12.76 34.38 -6.09
C ILE A 5 -14.03 34.22 -6.91
N ASP A 6 -14.01 33.28 -7.85
CA ASP A 6 -15.16 32.86 -8.65
C ASP A 6 -15.67 31.49 -8.19
N VAL A 7 -16.96 31.22 -8.42
CA VAL A 7 -17.61 29.95 -8.07
C VAL A 7 -16.97 28.79 -8.80
N GLU A 8 -16.58 28.96 -10.06
CA GLU A 8 -15.88 27.93 -10.84
C GLU A 8 -14.52 27.59 -10.23
N LYS A 9 -13.74 28.63 -9.86
CA LYS A 9 -12.46 28.46 -9.16
C LYS A 9 -12.63 27.71 -7.85
N LEU A 10 -13.66 28.06 -7.07
CA LEU A 10 -13.94 27.44 -5.79
C LEU A 10 -14.36 25.96 -5.95
N ASN A 11 -15.21 25.67 -6.93
CA ASN A 11 -15.63 24.31 -7.26
C ASN A 11 -14.46 23.44 -7.70
N LEU A 12 -13.58 23.95 -8.58
CA LEU A 12 -12.36 23.25 -8.97
C LEU A 12 -11.46 23.01 -7.76
N PHE A 13 -11.26 24.03 -6.93
CA PHE A 13 -10.38 23.96 -5.77
C PHE A 13 -10.81 22.87 -4.77
N PHE A 14 -12.08 22.86 -4.36
CA PHE A 14 -12.62 21.82 -3.49
C PHE A 14 -12.73 20.46 -4.18
N GLY A 15 -13.04 20.43 -5.47
CA GLY A 15 -13.11 19.19 -6.26
C GLY A 15 -11.76 18.48 -6.34
N VAL A 16 -10.68 19.23 -6.58
CA VAL A 16 -9.32 18.69 -6.56
C VAL A 16 -8.94 18.21 -5.17
N PHE A 17 -9.22 18.99 -4.12
CA PHE A 17 -8.94 18.58 -2.75
C PHE A 17 -9.63 17.26 -2.39
N LEU A 18 -10.92 17.13 -2.72
CA LEU A 18 -11.68 15.90 -2.52
C LEU A 18 -11.09 14.73 -3.29
N ALA A 19 -10.70 14.95 -4.55
CA ALA A 19 -10.07 13.92 -5.38
C ALA A 19 -8.76 13.43 -4.76
N VAL A 20 -7.91 14.33 -4.25
CA VAL A 20 -6.67 13.97 -3.55
C VAL A 20 -6.96 13.12 -2.31
N CYS A 21 -7.92 13.52 -1.48
CA CYS A 21 -8.33 12.75 -0.30
C CYS A 21 -8.78 11.34 -0.68
N LEU A 22 -9.61 11.20 -1.72
CA LEU A 22 -10.08 9.90 -2.20
C LEU A 22 -8.93 9.03 -2.73
N LEU A 23 -7.99 9.61 -3.49
CA LEU A 23 -6.81 8.90 -4.00
C LEU A 23 -5.92 8.38 -2.88
N VAL A 24 -5.70 9.16 -1.82
CA VAL A 24 -4.90 8.73 -0.67
C VAL A 24 -5.61 7.59 0.08
N ILE A 25 -6.93 7.70 0.30
CA ILE A 25 -7.71 6.61 0.92
C ILE A 25 -7.62 5.33 0.07
N MET A 26 -7.77 5.45 -1.25
CA MET A 26 -7.63 4.31 -2.16
C MET A 26 -6.22 3.70 -2.10
N ALA A 27 -5.17 4.51 -2.02
CA ALA A 27 -3.80 4.01 -1.90
C ALA A 27 -3.59 3.21 -0.60
N ILE A 28 -4.09 3.70 0.54
CA ILE A 28 -4.04 2.97 1.82
C ILE A 28 -4.83 1.65 1.73
N MET A 29 -6.00 1.65 1.09
CA MET A 29 -6.80 0.44 0.89
C MET A 29 -6.09 -0.60 0.03
N LEU A 30 -5.40 -0.16 -1.03
CA LEU A 30 -4.61 -1.03 -1.90
C LEU A 30 -3.39 -1.61 -1.17
N ASP A 31 -2.69 -0.81 -0.36
CA ASP A 31 -1.59 -1.29 0.51
C ASP A 31 -2.09 -2.36 1.49
N LEU A 32 -3.21 -2.09 2.17
CA LEU A 32 -3.80 -3.05 3.11
C LEU A 32 -4.24 -4.34 2.41
N TRP A 33 -4.89 -4.25 1.25
CA TRP A 33 -5.24 -5.41 0.45
C TRP A 33 -3.99 -6.21 0.08
N ASP A 34 -2.95 -5.55 -0.46
CA ASP A 34 -1.72 -6.22 -0.89
C ASP A 34 -0.99 -6.89 0.27
N GLY A 35 -1.00 -6.27 1.46
CA GLY A 35 -0.46 -6.84 2.69
C GLY A 35 -1.24 -8.09 3.15
N VAL A 36 -2.58 -8.05 3.12
CA VAL A 36 -3.43 -9.21 3.46
C VAL A 36 -3.26 -10.33 2.44
N HIS A 37 -3.21 -10.00 1.15
CA HIS A 37 -2.98 -10.95 0.07
C HIS A 37 -1.62 -11.62 0.18
N THR A 38 -0.59 -10.84 0.52
CA THR A 38 0.77 -11.34 0.76
C THR A 38 0.80 -12.33 1.91
N ALA A 39 0.24 -11.97 3.07
CA ALA A 39 0.19 -12.86 4.24
C ALA A 39 -0.52 -14.19 3.92
N LYS A 40 -1.64 -14.14 3.18
CA LYS A 40 -2.34 -15.36 2.74
C LYS A 40 -1.47 -16.23 1.83
N LYS A 41 -0.68 -15.64 0.92
CA LYS A 41 0.19 -16.40 0.00
C LYS A 41 1.43 -16.97 0.68
N THR A 42 1.96 -16.32 1.71
CA THR A 42 3.14 -16.80 2.46
C THR A 42 2.75 -17.68 3.66
N ASN A 43 1.46 -18.01 3.83
CA ASN A 43 0.93 -18.70 5.02
C ASN A 43 1.26 -18.00 6.36
N GLU A 44 1.54 -16.70 6.32
CA GLU A 44 1.71 -15.88 7.52
C GLU A 44 0.35 -15.49 8.11
N ARG A 45 0.29 -15.35 9.45
CA ARG A 45 -0.92 -14.87 10.11
C ARG A 45 -1.16 -13.40 9.80
N VAL A 46 -2.41 -13.05 9.45
CA VAL A 46 -2.83 -11.65 9.35
C VAL A 46 -2.92 -11.07 10.77
N HIS A 47 -1.94 -10.25 11.14
CA HIS A 47 -1.87 -9.66 12.47
C HIS A 47 -2.78 -8.43 12.60
N SER A 48 -3.68 -8.43 13.59
CA SER A 48 -4.55 -7.29 13.92
C SER A 48 -3.76 -6.01 14.27
N HIS A 49 -2.51 -6.16 14.72
CA HIS A 49 -1.60 -5.05 14.94
C HIS A 49 -1.33 -4.25 13.66
N LYS A 50 -1.19 -4.91 12.49
CA LYS A 50 -0.98 -4.22 11.21
C LYS A 50 -2.17 -3.33 10.84
N LEU A 51 -3.39 -3.74 11.16
CA LEU A 51 -4.58 -2.92 10.95
C LEU A 51 -4.60 -1.67 11.84
N ARG A 52 -4.12 -1.77 13.09
CA ARG A 52 -3.98 -0.61 13.98
C ARG A 52 -2.95 0.39 13.43
N VAL A 53 -1.86 -0.09 12.86
CA VAL A 53 -0.86 0.75 12.17
C VAL A 53 -1.48 1.46 10.97
N THR A 54 -2.38 0.82 10.21
CA THR A 54 -3.11 1.49 9.12
C THR A 54 -4.01 2.62 9.63
N ILE A 55 -4.67 2.46 10.78
CA ILE A 55 -5.46 3.53 11.40
C ILE A 55 -4.56 4.70 11.82
N GLU A 56 -3.38 4.40 12.36
CA GLU A 56 -2.39 5.41 12.73
C GLU A 56 -1.87 6.17 11.51
N LYS A 57 -1.51 5.46 10.43
CA LYS A 57 -1.17 6.06 9.12
C LYS A 57 -2.29 6.98 8.64
N MET A 58 -3.55 6.53 8.69
CA MET A 58 -4.70 7.34 8.26
C MET A 58 -4.82 8.64 9.06
N SER A 59 -4.60 8.60 10.38
CA SER A 59 -4.63 9.78 11.24
C SER A 59 -3.48 10.75 10.91
N GLU A 60 -2.27 10.23 10.70
CA GLU A 60 -1.10 11.04 10.35
C GLU A 60 -1.25 11.67 8.96
N TYR A 61 -1.73 10.90 7.98
CA TYR A 61 -1.91 11.34 6.60
C TYR A 61 -2.97 12.44 6.52
N TRP A 62 -4.05 12.28 7.29
CA TRP A 62 -5.08 13.31 7.41
C TRP A 62 -4.53 14.62 7.97
N ARG A 63 -3.63 14.58 8.96
CA ARG A 63 -2.99 15.79 9.51
C ARG A 63 -2.16 16.51 8.46
N PHE A 64 -1.35 15.80 7.68
CA PHE A 64 -0.52 16.40 6.63
C PHE A 64 -1.37 17.04 5.52
N ILE A 65 -2.37 16.32 5.02
CA ILE A 65 -3.29 16.83 3.99
C ILE A 65 -4.04 18.06 4.51
N MET A 66 -4.50 18.04 5.76
CA MET A 66 -5.21 19.18 6.35
C MET A 66 -4.31 20.41 6.51
N ILE A 67 -3.07 20.25 6.97
CA ILE A 67 -2.12 21.37 7.06
C ILE A 67 -1.84 21.93 5.67
N GLY A 68 -1.63 21.07 4.67
CA GLY A 68 -1.45 21.50 3.28
C GLY A 68 -2.64 22.30 2.78
N PHE A 69 -3.85 21.81 3.04
CA PHE A 69 -5.08 22.48 2.64
C PHE A 69 -5.27 23.84 3.32
N LEU A 70 -4.88 23.99 4.60
CA LEU A 70 -4.90 25.30 5.26
C LEU A 70 -3.95 26.30 4.58
N VAL A 71 -2.78 25.85 4.13
CA VAL A 71 -1.87 26.68 3.32
C VAL A 71 -2.50 27.02 1.98
N ASP A 72 -3.15 26.06 1.33
CA ASP A 72 -3.86 26.28 0.07
C ASP A 72 -4.99 27.32 0.21
N CYS A 73 -5.71 27.33 1.34
CA CYS A 73 -6.74 28.33 1.65
C CYS A 73 -6.17 29.76 1.74
N LEU A 74 -4.91 29.92 2.17
CA LEU A 74 -4.22 31.22 2.08
C LEU A 74 -3.81 31.51 0.63
N GLY A 75 -3.46 30.48 -0.12
CA GLY A 75 -3.13 30.53 -1.53
C GLY A 75 -4.27 31.09 -2.40
N ILE A 76 -5.52 30.71 -2.13
CA ILE A 76 -6.67 31.03 -2.99
C ILE A 76 -6.89 32.53 -3.25
N PHE A 77 -6.38 33.41 -2.38
CA PHE A 77 -6.43 34.87 -2.53
C PHE A 77 -5.51 35.39 -3.65
N PHE A 78 -4.53 34.60 -4.09
CA PHE A 78 -3.67 34.93 -5.20
C PHE A 78 -4.29 34.47 -6.53
N SER A 79 -4.17 35.29 -7.57
CA SER A 79 -4.74 35.03 -8.90
C SER A 79 -4.13 33.80 -9.58
N PHE A 80 -2.84 33.54 -9.36
CA PHE A 80 -2.15 32.36 -9.91
C PHE A 80 -2.50 31.05 -9.17
N TYR A 81 -3.17 31.13 -8.03
CA TYR A 81 -3.45 29.98 -7.17
C TYR A 81 -4.83 29.39 -7.46
N VAL A 82 -4.89 28.56 -8.50
CA VAL A 82 -6.17 28.04 -9.04
C VAL A 82 -6.62 26.71 -8.42
N MET A 83 -5.73 25.99 -7.74
CA MET A 83 -5.99 24.66 -7.17
C MET A 83 -5.16 24.46 -5.89
N PRO A 84 -5.51 23.49 -5.02
CA PRO A 84 -4.80 23.25 -3.77
C PRO A 84 -3.46 22.51 -4.01
N PHE A 85 -2.46 23.23 -4.50
CA PHE A 85 -1.15 22.67 -4.87
C PHE A 85 -0.44 21.97 -3.72
N VAL A 86 -0.51 22.49 -2.49
CA VAL A 86 0.20 21.92 -1.35
C VAL A 86 -0.44 20.61 -0.93
N ALA A 87 -1.78 20.54 -0.85
CA ALA A 87 -2.49 19.31 -0.60
C ALA A 87 -2.20 18.25 -1.68
N VAL A 88 -2.10 18.65 -2.95
CA VAL A 88 -1.71 17.74 -4.05
C VAL A 88 -0.31 17.17 -3.84
N VAL A 89 0.68 18.01 -3.48
CA VAL A 89 2.06 17.55 -3.22
C VAL A 89 2.10 16.58 -2.04
N PHE A 90 1.41 16.89 -0.94
CA PHE A 90 1.32 15.95 0.18
C PHE A 90 0.63 14.65 -0.21
N GLY A 91 -0.51 14.73 -0.90
CA GLY A 91 -1.23 13.55 -1.39
C GLY A 91 -0.35 12.65 -2.26
N ALA A 92 0.38 13.23 -3.21
CA ALA A 92 1.32 12.51 -4.07
C ALA A 92 2.45 11.85 -3.25
N GLY A 93 3.01 12.57 -2.27
CA GLY A 93 4.04 12.03 -1.38
C GLY A 93 3.53 10.85 -0.55
N LEU A 94 2.32 10.95 0.00
CA LEU A 94 1.69 9.88 0.79
C LEU A 94 1.40 8.64 -0.08
N ILE A 95 0.89 8.84 -1.30
CA ILE A 95 0.69 7.73 -2.25
C ILE A 95 2.03 7.05 -2.57
N ALA A 96 3.10 7.81 -2.78
CA ALA A 96 4.42 7.25 -3.05
C ALA A 96 4.96 6.39 -1.89
N VAL A 97 4.67 6.77 -0.63
CA VAL A 97 5.02 5.97 0.55
C VAL A 97 4.30 4.62 0.53
N GLU A 98 3.00 4.59 0.23
CA GLU A 98 2.24 3.33 0.16
C GLU A 98 2.67 2.46 -1.03
N VAL A 99 2.94 3.06 -2.19
CA VAL A 99 3.50 2.32 -3.34
C VAL A 99 4.84 1.67 -2.97
N LYS A 100 5.71 2.35 -2.21
CA LYS A 100 6.96 1.77 -1.71
C LYS A 100 6.71 0.58 -0.77
N SER A 101 5.70 0.67 0.09
CA SER A 101 5.27 -0.44 0.97
C SER A 101 4.83 -1.67 0.16
N MET A 102 4.04 -1.47 -0.90
CA MET A 102 3.63 -2.55 -1.81
C MET A 102 4.81 -3.22 -2.52
N PHE A 103 5.85 -2.46 -2.88
CA PHE A 103 7.08 -3.06 -3.44
C PHE A 103 7.80 -3.96 -2.43
N GLU A 104 7.82 -3.59 -1.14
CA GLU A 104 8.38 -4.46 -0.10
C GLU A 104 7.59 -5.76 0.02
N HIS A 105 6.25 -5.68 0.00
CA HIS A 105 5.37 -6.85 0.00
C HIS A 105 5.61 -7.75 -1.22
N ALA A 106 5.78 -7.17 -2.40
CA ALA A 106 6.14 -7.90 -3.61
C ALA A 106 7.49 -8.62 -3.49
N SER A 107 8.49 -7.96 -2.89
CA SER A 107 9.82 -8.56 -2.67
C SER A 107 9.74 -9.76 -1.72
N ARG A 108 9.02 -9.63 -0.60
CA ARG A 108 8.83 -10.73 0.38
C ARG A 108 8.19 -11.97 -0.25
N ARG A 109 7.21 -11.79 -1.15
CA ARG A 109 6.59 -12.91 -1.87
C ARG A 109 7.58 -13.69 -2.73
N LYS A 110 8.49 -12.97 -3.41
CA LYS A 110 9.51 -13.59 -4.27
C LYS A 110 10.53 -14.38 -3.45
N SER A 111 11.07 -13.82 -2.38
CA SER A 111 12.05 -14.51 -1.53
C SER A 111 11.44 -15.75 -0.87
N HIS A 112 10.24 -15.61 -0.29
CA HIS A 112 9.61 -16.71 0.44
C HIS A 112 9.24 -17.90 -0.47
N THR A 113 8.94 -17.65 -1.75
CA THR A 113 8.66 -18.73 -2.72
C THR A 113 9.94 -19.38 -3.24
N ALA A 114 11.04 -18.62 -3.35
CA ALA A 114 12.33 -19.11 -3.84
C ALA A 114 13.06 -20.01 -2.82
N GLU A 115 12.86 -19.80 -1.52
CA GLU A 115 13.55 -20.57 -0.47
C GLU A 115 12.89 -21.92 -0.14
N LEU A 116 11.61 -22.11 -0.49
CA LEU A 116 10.88 -23.35 -0.17
C LEU A 116 11.48 -24.61 -0.82
N PRO A 117 11.85 -24.63 -2.11
CA PRO A 117 12.41 -25.82 -2.74
C PRO A 117 13.75 -26.24 -2.11
N ASP A 118 14.60 -25.27 -1.77
CA ASP A 118 15.91 -25.53 -1.17
C ASP A 118 15.78 -26.03 0.27
N ILE A 119 14.83 -25.51 1.05
CA ILE A 119 14.53 -26.01 2.40
C ILE A 119 14.00 -27.45 2.32
N ILE A 120 13.06 -27.74 1.40
CA ILE A 120 12.55 -29.11 1.18
C ILE A 120 13.68 -30.06 0.80
N LYS A 121 14.57 -29.65 -0.11
CA LYS A 121 15.74 -30.43 -0.53
C LYS A 121 16.70 -30.69 0.63
N SER A 122 16.95 -29.68 1.46
CA SER A 122 17.81 -29.81 2.65
C SER A 122 17.23 -30.76 3.70
N ILE A 123 15.91 -30.76 3.90
CA ILE A 123 15.22 -31.70 4.80
C ILE A 123 15.31 -33.13 4.25
N ILE A 124 15.14 -33.30 2.94
CA ILE A 124 15.29 -34.60 2.24
C ILE A 124 16.72 -35.13 2.33
N GLU A 125 17.73 -34.27 2.24
CA GLU A 125 19.13 -34.65 2.38
C GLU A 125 19.52 -34.95 3.84
N ALA A 126 18.90 -34.27 4.82
CA ALA A 126 19.17 -34.44 6.24
C ALA A 126 18.41 -35.63 6.89
N ALA A 127 17.21 -35.94 6.42
CA ALA A 127 16.48 -37.15 6.80
C ALA A 127 16.95 -38.28 5.87
N ASP A 128 17.70 -39.25 6.41
CA ASP A 128 18.28 -40.42 5.72
C ASP A 128 17.64 -40.70 4.34
N HIS A 129 18.45 -40.62 3.27
CA HIS A 129 18.05 -40.63 1.85
C HIS A 129 16.95 -41.65 1.49
N LYS A 130 16.91 -42.76 2.22
CA LYS A 130 15.94 -43.85 2.11
C LYS A 130 14.51 -43.44 2.47
N SER A 131 14.32 -42.64 3.52
CA SER A 131 13.01 -42.18 3.99
C SER A 131 12.42 -41.10 3.08
N ALA A 132 13.26 -40.25 2.51
CA ALA A 132 12.82 -39.23 1.55
C ALA A 132 12.40 -39.85 0.21
N GLN A 133 13.12 -40.86 -0.27
CA GLN A 133 12.78 -41.58 -1.50
C GLN A 133 11.40 -42.27 -1.40
N GLU A 134 11.09 -42.90 -0.25
CA GLU A 134 9.79 -43.55 -0.02
C GLU A 134 8.60 -42.58 -0.06
N ILE A 135 8.78 -41.34 0.41
CA ILE A 135 7.71 -40.33 0.40
C ILE A 135 7.47 -39.79 -1.01
N ILE A 136 8.54 -39.59 -1.80
CA ILE A 136 8.45 -39.17 -3.20
C ILE A 136 7.73 -40.22 -4.04
N ASP A 137 8.06 -41.49 -3.87
CA ASP A 137 7.43 -42.60 -4.61
C ASP A 137 5.94 -42.76 -4.26
N ARG A 138 5.55 -42.53 -2.99
CA ARG A 138 4.14 -42.51 -2.59
C ARG A 138 3.34 -41.37 -3.22
N LEU A 139 3.92 -40.17 -3.28
CA LEU A 139 3.28 -39.01 -3.91
C LEU A 139 3.15 -39.17 -5.44
N ALA A 140 4.11 -39.84 -6.09
CA ALA A 140 4.05 -40.16 -7.51
C ALA A 140 2.99 -41.23 -7.83
N ALA A 141 2.72 -42.15 -6.89
CA ALA A 141 1.70 -43.18 -7.04
C ALA A 141 0.26 -42.67 -6.79
N GLU A 142 0.07 -41.67 -5.93
CA GLU A 142 -1.25 -41.06 -5.64
C GLU A 142 -1.77 -40.13 -6.75
N ASN A 143 -0.91 -39.66 -7.65
CA ASN A 143 -1.29 -38.79 -8.78
C ASN A 143 -1.55 -39.56 -10.09
N LYS A 144 -1.79 -40.87 -10.02
CA LYS A 144 -2.08 -41.73 -11.17
C LYS A 144 -3.45 -42.40 -10.99
#